data_AF-A0A254S5I8-F1
#
_entry.id   AF-A0A254S5I8-F1
#
_cell.length_a   1.000
_cell.length_b   1.000
_cell.length_c   1.000
_cell.angle_alpha   90.00
_cell.angle_beta   90.00
_cell.angle_gamma   90.00
#
_symmetry.space_group_name_H-M   'P 1'
#
loop_
_entity.id
_entity.type
_entity.pdbx_description
1 polymer ?
#
loop_
_entity_poly.entity_id
_entity_poly.type
_entity_poly.pdbx_seq_one_letter_code
_entity_poly.pdbx_strand_id
1 'polypeptide(L)'
;MITTLHHSDYTLKNRAFNCRMRNRYYEEVYYAFRAMFPNEVAERKEPNPVADAIWFQHLGHETKHFEHRLVTCLEYAQAAVFYGKAENASLYSKDKRWGILQEEIFLVHFLRELLSTTRYVIARIETDQMLQQWAGEMQDLKTKPVGYGYVNAIQEKLNEMNAATIDEFKDLLKHVLDRFQIGNTLFGTVQELQNFY
;
A
#
# COMPACT_ATOMS: atom_id res chain seq x y z
N MET A 1 10.15 29.92 -32.79
CA MET A 1 10.67 29.33 -31.55
C MET A 1 10.25 27.87 -31.54
N ILE A 2 11.21 26.96 -31.67
CA ILE A 2 10.99 25.53 -31.54
C ILE A 2 11.06 25.22 -30.04
N THR A 3 9.96 24.76 -29.46
CA THR A 3 9.94 24.08 -28.17
C THR A 3 9.38 22.69 -28.39
N THR A 4 10.30 21.74 -28.38
CA THR A 4 10.11 20.30 -28.29
C THR A 4 9.31 19.93 -27.04
N LEU A 5 8.26 19.10 -27.19
CA LEU A 5 7.88 17.95 -26.34
C LEU A 5 6.45 17.49 -26.69
N HIS A 6 6.31 16.62 -27.70
CA HIS A 6 5.07 15.88 -27.97
C HIS A 6 5.35 14.38 -28.12
N HIS A 7 5.93 13.77 -27.08
CA HIS A 7 6.06 12.31 -26.97
C HIS A 7 5.18 11.70 -25.85
N SER A 8 4.37 12.50 -25.15
CA SER A 8 3.62 12.07 -23.95
C SER A 8 2.25 11.44 -24.20
N ASP A 9 1.63 11.61 -25.38
CA ASP A 9 0.23 11.16 -25.57
C ASP A 9 0.07 9.78 -26.22
N TYR A 10 1.08 9.29 -26.94
CA TYR A 10 1.01 8.01 -27.64
C TYR A 10 1.25 6.80 -26.72
N THR A 11 2.02 6.97 -25.65
CA THR A 11 2.33 5.91 -24.68
C THR A 11 1.12 5.55 -23.81
N LEU A 12 0.38 6.56 -23.35
CA LEU A 12 -0.84 6.37 -22.54
C LEU A 12 -1.99 5.67 -23.30
N LYS A 13 -2.01 5.76 -24.64
CA LYS A 13 -3.03 5.14 -25.50
C LYS A 13 -2.68 3.72 -25.95
N ASN A 14 -1.47 3.22 -25.66
CA ASN A 14 -1.01 1.92 -26.13
C ASN A 14 -1.20 0.83 -25.05
N ARG A 15 -2.22 -0.04 -25.22
CA ARG A 15 -2.52 -1.14 -24.29
C ARG A 15 -1.31 -2.04 -24.01
N ALA A 16 -0.56 -2.43 -25.05
CA ALA A 16 0.60 -3.31 -24.90
C ALA A 16 1.75 -2.66 -24.13
N PHE A 17 1.89 -1.34 -24.24
CA PHE A 17 2.79 -0.57 -23.39
C PHE A 17 2.30 -0.55 -21.94
N ASN A 18 1.02 -0.20 -21.73
CA ASN A 18 0.43 -0.13 -20.38
C ASN A 18 0.46 -1.48 -19.66
N CYS A 19 0.25 -2.61 -20.35
CA CYS A 19 0.40 -3.95 -19.76
C CYS A 19 1.84 -4.23 -19.34
N ARG A 20 2.83 -3.88 -20.17
CA ARG A 20 4.25 -4.03 -19.83
C ARG A 20 4.65 -3.17 -18.64
N MET A 21 4.22 -1.91 -18.60
CA MET A 21 4.49 -1.02 -17.47
C MET A 21 3.78 -1.50 -16.21
N ARG A 22 2.51 -1.90 -16.29
CA ARG A 22 1.78 -2.52 -15.17
C ARG A 22 2.58 -3.69 -14.59
N ASN A 23 3.07 -4.60 -15.44
CA ASN A 23 3.80 -5.77 -14.99
C ASN A 23 5.10 -5.40 -14.28
N ARG A 24 5.89 -4.50 -14.88
CA ARG A 24 7.10 -3.96 -14.26
C ARG A 24 6.80 -3.32 -12.90
N TYR A 25 5.81 -2.45 -12.82
CA TYR A 25 5.48 -1.76 -11.57
C TYR A 25 4.87 -2.71 -10.54
N TYR A 26 4.21 -3.80 -10.95
CA TYR A 26 3.75 -4.82 -10.03
C TYR A 26 4.93 -5.56 -9.36
N GLU A 27 6.02 -5.81 -10.09
CA GLU A 27 7.26 -6.32 -9.48
C GLU A 27 7.87 -5.31 -8.49
N GLU A 28 7.89 -4.02 -8.82
CA GLU A 28 8.33 -2.97 -7.88
C GLU A 28 7.45 -2.91 -6.62
N VAL A 29 6.13 -3.06 -6.77
CA VAL A 29 5.16 -3.20 -5.67
C VAL A 29 5.48 -4.41 -4.81
N TYR A 30 5.83 -5.55 -5.41
CA TYR A 30 6.24 -6.76 -4.69
C TYR A 30 7.49 -6.53 -3.85
N TYR A 31 8.54 -5.89 -4.39
CA TYR A 31 9.74 -5.61 -3.61
C TYR A 31 9.49 -4.61 -2.48
N ALA A 32 8.70 -3.55 -2.73
CA ALA A 32 8.31 -2.60 -1.69
C ALA A 32 7.45 -3.27 -0.60
N PHE A 33 6.56 -4.19 -0.98
CA PHE A 33 5.80 -5.00 -0.03
C PHE A 33 6.73 -5.83 0.86
N ARG A 34 7.71 -6.53 0.29
CA ARG A 34 8.67 -7.33 1.05
C ARG A 34 9.52 -6.49 2.00
N ALA A 35 9.77 -5.22 1.69
CA ALA A 35 10.49 -4.29 2.58
C ALA A 35 9.68 -3.91 3.82
N MET A 36 8.35 -3.85 3.75
CA MET A 36 7.48 -3.63 4.93
C MET A 36 7.49 -4.82 5.90
N PHE A 37 7.81 -6.01 5.39
CA PHE A 37 7.84 -7.27 6.13
C PHE A 37 9.20 -7.97 5.99
N PRO A 38 10.26 -7.43 6.62
CA PRO A 38 11.54 -8.13 6.63
C PRO A 38 11.33 -9.53 7.24
N ASN A 39 11.98 -10.55 6.67
CA ASN A 39 11.82 -11.96 7.07
C ASN A 39 11.96 -12.15 8.60
N GLU A 40 12.79 -11.31 9.22
CA GLU A 40 12.99 -11.28 10.67
C GLU A 40 11.71 -10.96 11.44
N VAL A 41 10.76 -10.18 10.93
CA VAL A 41 9.52 -9.79 11.64
C VAL A 41 8.36 -10.70 11.24
N ALA A 42 8.27 -11.11 9.98
CA ALA A 42 7.15 -11.90 9.45
C ALA A 42 7.17 -13.39 9.87
N GLU A 43 8.36 -13.96 10.09
CA GLU A 43 8.53 -15.41 10.34
C GLU A 43 9.02 -15.72 11.77
N ARG A 44 9.10 -14.71 12.66
CA ARG A 44 9.62 -14.87 14.01
C ARG A 44 8.62 -15.63 14.89
N LYS A 45 9.06 -16.74 15.49
CA LYS A 45 8.27 -17.53 16.45
C LYS A 45 8.27 -16.95 17.86
N GLU A 46 9.27 -16.15 18.21
CA GLU A 46 9.43 -15.55 19.53
C GLU A 46 9.40 -14.01 19.45
N PRO A 47 8.73 -13.32 20.37
CA PRO A 47 8.68 -11.86 20.40
C PRO A 47 10.06 -11.27 20.70
N ASN A 48 10.46 -10.25 19.94
CA ASN A 48 11.70 -9.52 20.16
C ASN A 48 11.41 -8.02 20.18
N PRO A 49 11.24 -7.43 21.38
CA PRO A 49 10.83 -6.03 21.52
C PRO A 49 11.77 -5.02 20.85
N VAL A 50 13.08 -5.31 20.82
CA VAL A 50 14.08 -4.41 20.21
C VAL A 50 13.91 -4.37 18.69
N ALA A 51 13.78 -5.53 18.07
CA ALA A 51 13.60 -5.61 16.63
C ALA A 51 12.22 -5.10 16.19
N ASP A 52 11.18 -5.34 17.00
CA ASP A 52 9.84 -4.80 16.77
C ASP A 52 9.81 -3.27 16.83
N ALA A 53 10.53 -2.66 17.78
CA ALA A 53 10.65 -1.21 17.86
C ALA A 53 11.39 -0.62 16.65
N ILE A 54 12.49 -1.24 16.22
CA ILE A 54 13.24 -0.81 15.02
C ILE A 54 12.36 -0.91 13.77
N TRP A 55 11.66 -2.03 13.60
CA TRP A 55 10.71 -2.21 12.50
C TRP A 55 9.63 -1.13 12.50
N PHE A 56 9.02 -0.87 13.66
CA PHE A 56 7.96 0.12 13.79
C PHE A 56 8.45 1.55 13.43
N GLN A 57 9.69 1.90 13.78
CA GLN A 57 10.31 3.17 13.41
C GLN A 57 10.43 3.35 11.88
N HIS A 58 10.67 2.27 11.13
CA HIS A 58 10.81 2.30 9.68
C HIS A 58 9.48 2.08 8.94
N LEU A 59 8.48 1.48 9.60
CA LEU A 59 7.22 1.07 8.99
C LEU A 59 6.52 2.21 8.23
N GLY A 60 6.48 3.42 8.81
CA GLY A 60 5.85 4.56 8.16
C GLY A 60 6.51 4.96 6.83
N HIS A 61 7.85 4.89 6.76
CA HIS A 61 8.60 5.15 5.53
C HIS A 61 8.33 4.09 4.47
N GLU A 62 8.45 2.81 4.86
CA GLU A 62 8.25 1.68 3.94
C GLU A 62 6.80 1.62 3.41
N THR A 63 5.80 1.91 4.26
CA THR A 63 4.40 1.92 3.85
C THR A 63 4.10 3.03 2.84
N LYS A 64 4.71 4.21 3.01
CA LYS A 64 4.61 5.31 2.03
C LYS A 64 5.32 4.96 0.72
N HIS A 65 6.47 4.30 0.79
CA HIS A 65 7.17 3.82 -0.40
C HIS A 65 6.31 2.81 -1.18
N PHE A 66 5.68 1.86 -0.48
CA PHE A 66 4.76 0.90 -1.05
C PHE A 66 3.53 1.57 -1.69
N GLU A 67 2.92 2.55 -1.01
CA GLU A 67 1.79 3.31 -1.56
C GLU A 67 2.14 3.98 -2.90
N HIS A 68 3.30 4.62 -2.98
CA HIS A 68 3.74 5.30 -4.19
C HIS A 68 3.86 4.33 -5.38
N ARG A 69 4.48 3.16 -5.18
CA ARG A 69 4.59 2.12 -6.22
C ARG A 69 3.23 1.60 -6.65
N LEU A 70 2.32 1.43 -5.68
CA LEU A 70 0.99 0.90 -5.91
C LEU A 70 0.12 1.87 -6.73
N VAL A 71 0.23 3.17 -6.48
CA VAL A 71 -0.43 4.21 -7.30
C VAL A 71 0.01 4.10 -8.76
N THR A 72 1.32 4.06 -9.02
CA THR A 72 1.83 3.96 -10.39
C THR A 72 1.40 2.65 -11.07
N CYS A 73 1.46 1.52 -10.36
CA CYS A 73 0.97 0.25 -10.90
C CYS A 73 -0.52 0.32 -11.27
N LEU A 74 -1.34 0.90 -10.39
CA LEU A 74 -2.77 1.07 -10.59
C LEU A 74 -3.09 1.97 -11.80
N GLU A 75 -2.35 3.06 -11.99
CA GLU A 75 -2.51 3.96 -13.13
C GLU A 75 -2.33 3.20 -14.46
N TYR A 76 -1.25 2.41 -14.58
CA TYR A 76 -1.01 1.61 -15.78
C TYR A 76 -2.01 0.47 -15.93
N ALA A 77 -2.46 -0.15 -14.84
CA ALA A 77 -3.52 -1.16 -14.87
C ALA A 77 -4.84 -0.57 -15.41
N GLN A 78 -5.24 0.60 -14.91
CA GLN A 78 -6.41 1.32 -15.39
C GLN A 78 -6.27 1.75 -16.85
N ALA A 79 -5.09 2.24 -17.24
CA ALA A 79 -4.84 2.65 -18.62
C ALA A 79 -4.82 1.46 -19.60
N ALA A 80 -4.44 0.26 -19.15
CA ALA A 80 -4.51 -0.96 -19.97
C ALA A 80 -5.95 -1.43 -20.22
N VAL A 81 -6.86 -1.15 -19.28
CA VAL A 81 -8.24 -1.66 -19.28
C VAL A 81 -9.23 -0.62 -19.83
N PHE A 82 -9.22 0.61 -19.30
CA PHE A 82 -10.31 1.58 -19.48
C PHE A 82 -10.01 2.70 -20.48
N TYR A 83 -8.74 2.97 -20.77
CA TYR A 83 -8.38 4.10 -21.64
C TYR A 83 -8.89 3.88 -23.07
N GLY A 84 -9.76 4.77 -23.54
CA GLY A 84 -10.41 4.69 -24.86
C GLY A 84 -11.52 3.63 -24.99
N LYS A 85 -11.88 2.94 -23.90
CA LYS A 85 -12.83 1.80 -23.93
C LYS A 85 -13.88 1.80 -22.81
N ALA A 86 -13.82 2.75 -21.85
CA ALA A 86 -14.71 2.79 -20.69
C ALA A 86 -16.21 2.78 -21.06
N GLU A 87 -16.60 3.46 -22.14
CA GLU A 87 -17.99 3.51 -22.62
C GLU A 87 -18.41 2.25 -23.42
N ASN A 88 -17.45 1.41 -23.84
CA ASN A 88 -17.65 0.27 -24.74
C ASN A 88 -17.09 -1.06 -24.18
N ALA A 89 -16.94 -1.18 -22.86
CA ALA A 89 -16.32 -2.36 -22.23
C ALA A 89 -16.99 -3.69 -22.61
N SER A 90 -18.32 -3.68 -22.84
CA SER A 90 -19.09 -4.84 -23.30
C SER A 90 -18.68 -5.32 -24.71
N LEU A 91 -18.29 -4.41 -25.61
CA LEU A 91 -17.84 -4.73 -26.98
C LEU A 91 -16.43 -5.34 -26.97
N TYR A 92 -15.54 -4.88 -26.10
CA TYR A 92 -14.17 -5.41 -26.00
C TYR A 92 -14.07 -6.70 -25.19
N SER A 93 -15.05 -7.05 -24.35
CA SER A 93 -15.10 -8.35 -23.66
C SER A 93 -15.24 -9.56 -24.60
N LYS A 94 -15.68 -9.33 -25.86
CA LYS A 94 -15.93 -10.38 -26.86
C LYS A 94 -14.78 -10.56 -27.88
N ASP A 95 -13.80 -9.67 -27.89
CA ASP A 95 -12.71 -9.70 -28.87
C ASP A 95 -11.56 -10.60 -28.39
N LYS A 96 -11.45 -11.80 -28.97
CA LYS A 96 -10.45 -12.82 -28.55
C LYS A 96 -8.99 -12.41 -28.72
N ARG A 97 -8.67 -11.34 -29.47
CA ARG A 97 -7.27 -10.95 -29.78
C ARG A 97 -6.85 -9.62 -29.15
N TRP A 98 -7.82 -8.75 -28.81
CA TRP A 98 -7.58 -7.41 -28.24
C TRP A 98 -8.53 -7.08 -27.07
N GLY A 99 -9.20 -8.10 -26.54
CA GLY A 99 -10.21 -7.96 -25.52
C GLY A 99 -9.65 -7.67 -24.15
N ILE A 100 -10.52 -7.10 -23.32
CA ILE A 100 -10.24 -6.88 -21.91
C ILE A 100 -10.57 -8.17 -21.19
N LEU A 101 -9.61 -8.75 -20.48
CA LEU A 101 -9.86 -9.94 -19.65
C LEU A 101 -10.62 -9.53 -18.38
N GLN A 102 -11.54 -10.38 -17.91
CA GLN A 102 -12.25 -10.12 -16.66
C GLN A 102 -11.28 -10.04 -15.47
N GLU A 103 -10.21 -10.84 -15.53
CA GLU A 103 -9.11 -10.89 -14.60
C GLU A 103 -8.34 -9.56 -14.55
N GLU A 104 -8.23 -8.83 -15.67
CA GLU A 104 -7.60 -7.50 -15.69
C GLU A 104 -8.47 -6.44 -15.02
N ILE A 105 -9.79 -6.50 -15.22
CA ILE A 105 -10.75 -5.64 -14.50
C ILE A 105 -10.68 -5.94 -13.00
N PHE A 106 -10.68 -7.22 -12.65
CA PHE A 106 -10.56 -7.65 -11.25
C PHE A 106 -9.23 -7.19 -10.63
N LEU A 107 -8.12 -7.27 -11.37
CA LEU A 107 -6.82 -6.78 -10.92
C LEU A 107 -6.85 -5.27 -10.63
N VAL A 108 -7.53 -4.47 -11.46
CA VAL A 108 -7.68 -3.03 -11.18
C VAL A 108 -8.46 -2.79 -9.88
N HIS A 109 -9.56 -3.51 -9.66
CA HIS A 109 -10.34 -3.38 -8.43
C HIS A 109 -9.55 -3.85 -7.20
N PHE A 110 -8.80 -4.93 -7.33
CA PHE A 110 -7.91 -5.43 -6.30
C PHE A 110 -6.84 -4.39 -5.94
N LEU A 111 -6.14 -3.80 -6.92
CA LEU A 111 -5.13 -2.77 -6.68
C LEU A 111 -5.72 -1.51 -6.02
N ARG A 112 -6.98 -1.14 -6.34
CA ARG A 112 -7.70 -0.05 -5.67
C ARG A 112 -7.98 -0.35 -4.20
N GLU A 113 -8.43 -1.56 -3.91
CA GLU A 113 -8.73 -2.02 -2.56
C GLU A 113 -7.45 -2.07 -1.71
N LEU A 114 -6.38 -2.64 -2.27
CA LEU A 114 -5.06 -2.68 -1.63
C LEU A 114 -4.56 -1.26 -1.33
N LEU A 115 -4.71 -0.32 -2.28
CA LEU A 115 -4.32 1.08 -2.08
C LEU A 115 -5.13 1.78 -0.98
N SER A 116 -6.44 1.53 -0.93
CA SER A 116 -7.30 2.05 0.12
C SER A 116 -6.86 1.54 1.50
N THR A 117 -6.52 0.25 1.59
CA THR A 117 -6.04 -0.36 2.83
C THR A 117 -4.68 0.19 3.26
N THR A 118 -3.75 0.35 2.32
CA THR A 118 -2.44 0.97 2.58
C THR A 118 -2.59 2.39 3.11
N ARG A 119 -3.46 3.20 2.50
CA ARG A 119 -3.72 4.59 2.96
C ARG A 119 -4.34 4.65 4.35
N TYR A 120 -5.20 3.70 4.68
CA TYR A 120 -5.72 3.55 6.04
C TYR A 120 -4.59 3.29 7.04
N VAL A 121 -3.68 2.37 6.73
CA VAL A 121 -2.51 2.08 7.59
C VAL A 121 -1.63 3.33 7.75
N ILE A 122 -1.35 4.06 6.67
CA ILE A 122 -0.58 5.32 6.73
C ILE A 122 -1.25 6.32 7.68
N ALA A 123 -2.55 6.56 7.51
CA ALA A 123 -3.28 7.50 8.37
C ALA A 123 -3.27 7.07 9.85
N ARG A 124 -3.34 5.76 10.11
CA ARG A 124 -3.25 5.21 11.47
C ARG A 124 -1.87 5.42 12.09
N ILE A 125 -0.79 5.24 11.33
CA ILE A 125 0.60 5.52 11.75
C ILE A 125 0.77 7.01 12.08
N GLU A 126 0.31 7.90 11.19
CA GLU A 126 0.42 9.34 11.39
C GLU A 126 -0.36 9.81 12.62
N THR A 127 -1.57 9.27 12.83
CA THR A 127 -2.37 9.54 14.03
C THR A 127 -1.65 9.08 15.30
N ASP A 128 -1.02 7.90 15.27
CA ASP A 128 -0.26 7.38 16.40
C ASP A 128 0.95 8.27 16.74
N GLN A 129 1.71 8.70 15.73
CA GLN A 129 2.83 9.62 15.91
C GLN A 129 2.39 10.96 16.52
N MET A 130 1.24 11.50 16.11
CA MET A 130 0.68 12.72 16.71
C MET A 130 0.31 12.52 18.18
N LEU A 131 -0.30 11.38 18.53
CA LEU A 131 -0.65 11.06 19.92
C LEU A 131 0.59 10.88 20.80
N GLN A 132 1.64 10.24 20.27
CA GLN A 132 2.92 10.10 20.97
C GLN A 132 3.59 11.47 21.20
N GLN A 133 3.57 12.35 20.20
CA GLN A 133 4.08 13.70 20.33
C GLN A 133 3.34 14.48 21.43
N TRP A 134 2.00 14.45 21.44
CA TRP A 134 1.21 15.11 22.48
C TRP A 134 1.45 14.52 23.87
N ALA A 135 1.64 13.20 23.98
CA ALA A 135 1.99 12.56 25.23
C ALA A 135 3.34 13.07 25.79
N GLY A 136 4.32 13.29 24.90
CA GLY A 136 5.62 13.88 25.25
C GLY A 136 5.51 15.36 25.67
N GLU A 137 4.80 16.18 24.89
CA GLU A 137 4.57 17.59 25.20
C GLU A 137 3.84 17.77 26.55
N MET A 138 2.86 16.92 26.86
CA MET A 138 2.18 16.90 28.16
C MET A 138 3.11 16.53 29.33
N GLN A 139 4.14 15.72 29.07
CA GLN A 139 5.15 15.36 30.07
C GLN A 139 6.08 16.54 30.35
N ASP A 140 6.52 17.25 29.31
CA ASP A 140 7.43 18.39 29.41
C ASP A 140 6.79 19.60 30.10
N LEU A 141 5.46 19.75 29.99
CA LEU A 141 4.69 20.78 30.69
C LEU A 141 4.59 20.56 32.21
N LYS A 142 4.98 19.37 32.73
CA LYS A 142 5.00 19.10 34.17
C LYS A 142 6.27 19.64 34.81
N THR A 143 6.18 20.86 35.37
CA THR A 143 7.25 21.46 36.19
C THR A 143 7.52 20.72 37.52
N LYS A 144 6.57 19.89 37.98
CA LYS A 144 6.71 18.91 39.07
C LYS A 144 5.81 17.70 38.79
N PRO A 145 6.15 16.48 39.27
CA PRO A 145 5.27 15.33 39.14
C PRO A 145 4.06 15.54 40.06
N VAL A 146 2.99 16.14 39.52
CA VAL A 146 1.70 16.18 40.20
C VAL A 146 1.18 14.75 40.14
N GLY A 147 1.00 14.06 41.27
CA GLY A 147 0.62 12.65 41.30
C GLY A 147 -0.84 12.34 40.96
N TYR A 148 -1.71 13.36 40.94
CA TYR A 148 -3.16 13.21 40.73
C TYR A 148 -3.75 14.32 39.85
N GLY A 149 -4.63 13.96 38.92
CA GLY A 149 -5.37 14.90 38.06
C GLY A 149 -5.76 14.32 36.70
N TYR A 150 -6.72 14.97 36.00
CA TYR A 150 -7.22 14.53 34.69
C TYR A 150 -6.11 14.34 33.64
N VAL A 151 -5.07 15.17 33.66
CA VAL A 151 -3.93 15.08 32.73
C VAL A 151 -3.10 13.81 32.96
N ASN A 152 -2.94 13.36 34.20
CA ASN A 152 -2.26 12.09 34.49
C ASN A 152 -3.08 10.90 34.00
N ALA A 153 -4.40 10.91 34.25
CA ALA A 153 -5.28 9.84 33.80
C ALA A 153 -5.29 9.72 32.26
N ILE A 154 -5.27 10.85 31.55
CA ILE A 154 -5.13 10.87 30.08
C ILE A 154 -3.76 10.33 29.67
N GLN A 155 -2.68 10.70 30.35
CA GLN A 155 -1.33 10.22 30.03
C GLN A 155 -1.16 8.73 30.29
N GLU A 156 -1.72 8.20 31.37
CA GLU A 156 -1.78 6.76 31.64
C GLU A 156 -2.51 6.02 30.52
N LYS A 157 -3.65 6.56 30.05
CA LYS A 157 -4.39 5.99 28.91
C LYS A 157 -3.62 6.06 27.60
N LEU A 158 -2.91 7.15 27.33
CA LEU A 158 -2.03 7.27 26.16
C LEU A 158 -0.87 6.26 26.21
N ASN A 159 -0.28 6.04 27.40
CA ASN A 159 0.77 5.04 27.58
C ASN A 159 0.24 3.60 27.42
N GLU A 160 -0.95 3.30 27.94
CA GLU A 160 -1.64 2.02 27.73
C GLU A 160 -1.92 1.79 26.23
N MET A 161 -2.38 2.82 25.51
CA MET A 161 -2.59 2.75 24.06
C MET A 161 -1.28 2.49 23.31
N ASN A 162 -0.22 3.24 23.61
CA ASN A 162 1.10 3.08 22.97
C ASN A 162 1.70 1.69 23.19
N ALA A 163 1.43 1.05 24.33
CA ALA A 163 1.90 -0.29 24.62
C ALA A 163 1.28 -1.37 23.71
N ALA A 164 0.05 -1.16 23.23
CA ALA A 164 -0.65 -2.06 22.33
C ALA A 164 -0.44 -1.76 20.84
N THR A 165 0.10 -0.58 20.51
CA THR A 165 0.24 -0.08 19.14
C THR A 165 1.01 -1.03 18.21
N ILE A 166 2.14 -1.58 18.65
CA ILE A 166 2.97 -2.45 17.79
C ILE A 166 2.20 -3.71 17.37
N ASP A 167 1.47 -4.33 18.31
CA ASP A 167 0.68 -5.53 18.04
C ASP A 167 -0.52 -5.21 17.15
N GLU A 168 -1.19 -4.06 17.35
CA GLU A 168 -2.24 -3.57 16.45
C GLU A 168 -1.73 -3.43 15.01
N PHE A 169 -0.54 -2.84 14.81
CA PHE A 169 0.03 -2.69 13.47
C PHE A 169 0.43 -4.02 12.84
N LYS A 170 0.94 -4.98 13.63
CA LYS A 170 1.20 -6.34 13.14
C LYS A 170 -0.08 -7.00 12.62
N ASP A 171 -1.18 -6.88 13.36
CA ASP A 171 -2.48 -7.42 12.96
C ASP A 171 -3.06 -6.73 11.72
N LEU A 172 -3.00 -5.40 11.67
CA LEU A 172 -3.44 -4.62 10.51
C LEU A 172 -2.66 -5.00 9.24
N LEU A 173 -1.35 -5.20 9.38
CA LEU A 173 -0.48 -5.55 8.27
C LEU A 173 -0.61 -7.01 7.85
N LYS A 174 -1.01 -7.91 8.75
CA LYS A 174 -1.38 -9.28 8.38
C LYS A 174 -2.51 -9.31 7.36
N HIS A 175 -3.52 -8.43 7.50
CA HIS A 175 -4.57 -8.32 6.49
C HIS A 175 -4.05 -7.85 5.13
N VAL A 176 -3.08 -6.93 5.12
CA VAL A 176 -2.40 -6.49 3.88
C VAL A 176 -1.63 -7.66 3.26
N LEU A 177 -0.93 -8.46 4.05
CA LEU A 177 -0.21 -9.66 3.60
C LEU A 177 -1.14 -10.69 2.95
N ASP A 178 -2.21 -11.09 3.63
CA ASP A 178 -3.15 -12.10 3.14
C ASP A 178 -3.77 -11.66 1.81
N ARG A 179 -4.15 -10.38 1.70
CA ARG A 179 -4.65 -9.79 0.46
C ARG A 179 -3.59 -9.77 -0.63
N PHE A 180 -2.36 -9.39 -0.29
CA PHE A 180 -1.26 -9.33 -1.26
C PHE A 180 -0.95 -10.70 -1.90
N GLN A 181 -1.05 -11.78 -1.13
CA GLN A 181 -0.90 -13.15 -1.65
C GLN A 181 -1.95 -13.47 -2.72
N ILE A 182 -3.22 -13.12 -2.48
CA ILE A 182 -4.30 -13.25 -3.47
C ILE A 182 -3.98 -12.44 -4.73
N GLY A 183 -3.47 -11.21 -4.54
CA GLY A 183 -3.00 -10.34 -5.62
C GLY A 183 -1.93 -11.00 -6.49
N ASN A 184 -0.94 -11.65 -5.89
CA ASN A 184 0.13 -12.34 -6.62
C ASN A 184 -0.40 -13.51 -7.46
N THR A 185 -1.35 -14.28 -6.94
CA THR A 185 -2.03 -15.33 -7.72
C THR A 185 -2.77 -14.73 -8.91
N LEU A 186 -3.56 -13.68 -8.69
CA LEU A 186 -4.31 -13.01 -9.75
C LEU A 186 -3.38 -12.43 -10.82
N PHE A 187 -2.29 -11.77 -10.41
CA PHE A 187 -1.32 -11.20 -11.32
C PHE A 187 -0.62 -12.28 -12.17
N GLY A 188 -0.26 -13.42 -11.55
CA GLY A 188 0.27 -14.58 -12.26
C GLY A 188 -0.70 -15.10 -13.33
N THR A 189 -1.98 -15.27 -13.01
CA THR A 189 -3.01 -15.67 -13.98
C THR A 189 -3.13 -14.66 -15.12
N VAL A 190 -3.12 -13.36 -14.84
CA VAL A 190 -3.17 -12.33 -15.88
C VAL A 190 -1.94 -12.40 -16.79
N GLN A 191 -0.74 -12.62 -16.25
CA GLN A 191 0.48 -12.75 -17.05
C GLN A 191 0.45 -14.00 -17.93
N GLU A 192 0.02 -15.14 -17.39
CA GLU A 192 -0.13 -16.38 -18.16
C GLU A 192 -1.07 -16.17 -19.34
N LEU A 193 -2.29 -15.67 -19.07
CA LEU A 193 -3.27 -15.39 -20.12
C LEU A 193 -2.71 -14.44 -21.18
N GLN A 194 -2.00 -13.38 -20.78
CA GLN A 194 -1.38 -12.44 -21.73
C GLN A 194 -0.25 -13.04 -22.57
N ASN A 195 0.45 -14.08 -22.09
CA ASN A 195 1.48 -14.76 -22.87
C ASN A 195 0.92 -15.77 -23.87
N PHE A 196 -0.34 -16.19 -23.71
CA PHE A 196 -1.04 -17.11 -24.63
C PHE A 196 -1.85 -16.41 -25.74
N TYR A 197 -1.96 -15.07 -25.71
CA TYR A 197 -2.69 -14.24 -26.70
C TYR A 197 -1.75 -13.39 -27.56
#